data_AF-A0A7K9BIW3-F1
#
_entry.id   AF-A0A7K9BIW3-F1
#
_cell.length_a   1.000
_cell.length_b   1.000
_cell.length_c   1.000
_cell.angle_alpha   90.00
_cell.angle_beta   90.00
_cell.angle_gamma   90.00
#
_symmetry.space_group_name_H-M   'P 1'
#
loop_
_entity.id
_entity.type
_entity.pdbx_description
1 polymer ?
#
loop_
_entity_poly.entity_id
_entity_poly.type
_entity_poly.pdbx_seq_one_letter_code
_entity_poly.pdbx_strand_id
1 'polypeptide(L)'
;PLLQEELEHLNQANEEINRVELQLDEARTTYRRILSESARKLNAQGSQLGNCIEKARPYYEARRLAKEAQQETQKAALRYERAVSMHNAAREMVFVAEQGVMADKNRLDPTWQEMLNHATCKVNEAEEERLRSEREHQRVTQLCQQAEAKVQALQKSLKRVIVKSKPYFELKAQFNQILEEHKAKVTALERQVSQAKTRYSVALRNLEQISEQIHARR
;
A
#
# COMPACT_ATOMS: atom_id res chain seq x y z
N PRO A 1 -17.82 -28.15 29.50
CA PRO A 1 -17.47 -26.74 29.21
C PRO A 1 -16.54 -26.58 28.00
N LEU A 2 -15.28 -27.04 28.04
CA LEU A 2 -14.31 -26.87 26.94
C LEU A 2 -14.76 -27.52 25.61
N LEU A 3 -15.31 -28.74 25.65
CA LEU A 3 -15.83 -29.41 24.45
C LEU A 3 -16.98 -28.63 23.80
N GLN A 4 -17.86 -28.04 24.60
CA GLN A 4 -19.02 -27.30 24.11
C GLN A 4 -18.60 -25.99 23.46
N GLU A 5 -17.63 -25.29 24.06
CA GLU A 5 -17.06 -24.05 23.53
C GLU A 5 -16.38 -24.28 22.17
N GLU A 6 -15.58 -25.35 22.02
CA GLU A 6 -14.94 -25.69 20.75
C GLU A 6 -15.94 -26.11 19.66
N LEU A 7 -17.04 -26.78 20.03
CA LEU A 7 -18.14 -27.08 19.11
C LEU A 7 -18.88 -25.80 18.66
N GLU A 8 -19.07 -24.85 19.56
CA GLU A 8 -19.64 -23.54 19.23
C GLU A 8 -18.73 -22.77 18.27
N HIS A 9 -17.41 -22.76 18.51
CA HIS A 9 -16.43 -22.17 17.59
C HIS A 9 -16.43 -22.82 16.20
N LEU A 10 -16.52 -24.15 16.15
CA LEU A 10 -16.58 -24.89 14.90
C LEU A 10 -17.86 -24.56 14.11
N ASN A 11 -19.01 -24.51 14.77
CA ASN A 11 -20.29 -24.15 14.14
C ASN A 11 -20.26 -22.71 13.62
N GLN A 12 -19.77 -21.75 14.42
CA GLN A 12 -19.61 -20.35 14.00
C GLN A 12 -18.68 -20.21 12.80
N ALA A 13 -17.54 -20.89 12.81
CA ALA A 13 -16.60 -20.87 11.69
C ALA A 13 -17.22 -21.50 10.43
N ASN A 14 -18.01 -22.57 10.56
CA ASN A 14 -18.69 -23.21 9.44
C ASN A 14 -19.77 -22.30 8.82
N GLU A 15 -20.59 -21.64 9.65
CA GLU A 15 -21.57 -20.65 9.18
C GLU A 15 -20.88 -19.46 8.48
N GLU A 16 -19.77 -18.98 9.04
CA GLU A 16 -18.96 -17.91 8.44
C GLU A 16 -18.39 -18.34 7.07
N ILE A 17 -17.85 -19.56 6.95
CA ILE A 17 -17.36 -20.11 5.68
C ILE A 17 -18.48 -20.10 4.65
N ASN A 18 -19.63 -20.72 4.95
CA ASN A 18 -20.75 -20.82 4.02
C ASN A 18 -21.22 -19.44 3.53
N ARG A 19 -21.34 -18.48 4.46
CA ARG A 19 -21.76 -17.11 4.15
C ARG A 19 -20.75 -16.40 3.25
N VAL A 20 -19.46 -16.45 3.58
CA VAL A 20 -18.42 -15.72 2.84
C VAL A 20 -18.15 -16.38 1.48
N GLU A 21 -18.25 -17.72 1.38
CA GLU A 21 -18.14 -18.43 0.10
C GLU A 21 -19.26 -18.06 -0.87
N LEU A 22 -20.51 -17.93 -0.38
CA LEU A 22 -21.63 -17.46 -1.20
C LEU A 22 -21.37 -16.03 -1.73
N GLN A 23 -20.95 -15.13 -0.85
CA GLN A 23 -20.59 -13.75 -1.23
C GLN A 23 -19.43 -13.70 -2.22
N LEU A 24 -18.44 -14.58 -2.07
CA LEU A 24 -17.30 -14.69 -2.96
C LEU A 24 -17.73 -15.14 -4.37
N ASP A 25 -18.62 -16.13 -4.47
CA ASP A 25 -19.14 -16.58 -5.77
C ASP A 25 -19.93 -15.47 -6.48
N GLU A 26 -20.81 -14.77 -5.76
CA GLU A 26 -21.54 -13.61 -6.29
C GLU A 26 -20.59 -12.50 -6.76
N ALA A 27 -19.56 -12.19 -5.96
CA ALA A 27 -18.57 -11.18 -6.30
C ALA A 27 -17.75 -11.57 -7.54
N ARG A 28 -17.32 -12.84 -7.65
CA ARG A 28 -16.61 -13.38 -8.82
C ARG A 28 -17.48 -13.36 -10.08
N THR A 29 -18.75 -13.72 -9.96
CA THR A 29 -19.71 -13.67 -11.08
C THR A 29 -19.93 -12.24 -11.54
N THR A 30 -20.09 -11.31 -10.61
CA THR A 30 -20.20 -9.88 -10.93
C THR A 30 -18.95 -9.35 -11.64
N TYR A 31 -17.76 -9.68 -11.12
CA TYR A 31 -16.48 -9.30 -11.73
C TYR A 31 -16.33 -9.83 -13.15
N ARG A 32 -16.62 -11.12 -13.40
CA ARG A 32 -16.58 -11.73 -14.73
C ARG A 32 -17.54 -11.06 -15.71
N ARG A 33 -18.74 -10.69 -15.24
CA ARG A 33 -19.75 -9.97 -16.05
C ARG A 33 -19.23 -8.60 -16.47
N ILE A 34 -18.71 -7.81 -15.53
CA ILE A 34 -18.16 -6.48 -15.78
C ILE A 34 -16.95 -6.55 -16.72
N LEU A 35 -16.07 -7.54 -16.54
CA LEU A 35 -14.92 -7.76 -17.42
C LEU A 35 -15.38 -8.03 -18.86
N SER A 36 -16.40 -8.88 -19.04
CA SER A 36 -16.94 -9.19 -20.35
C SER A 36 -17.67 -8.00 -21.00
N GLU A 37 -18.40 -7.21 -20.21
CA GLU A 37 -19.08 -6.00 -20.69
C GLU A 37 -18.10 -4.89 -21.08
N SER A 38 -17.09 -4.66 -20.24
CA SER A 38 -16.05 -3.66 -20.50
C SER A 38 -15.25 -4.00 -21.75
N ALA A 39 -14.86 -5.27 -21.94
CA ALA A 39 -14.18 -5.73 -23.15
C ALA A 39 -15.04 -5.48 -24.39
N ARG A 40 -16.34 -5.81 -24.36
CA ARG A 40 -17.26 -5.55 -25.49
C ARG A 40 -17.37 -4.07 -25.81
N LYS A 41 -17.59 -3.21 -24.81
CA LYS A 41 -17.72 -1.75 -24.99
C LYS A 41 -16.42 -1.12 -25.49
N LEU A 42 -15.27 -1.54 -24.97
CA LEU A 42 -13.96 -1.06 -25.42
C LEU A 42 -13.64 -1.51 -26.84
N ASN A 43 -13.99 -2.74 -27.22
CA ASN A 43 -13.82 -3.21 -28.60
C ASN A 43 -14.70 -2.46 -29.59
N ALA A 44 -15.94 -2.15 -29.21
CA ALA A 44 -16.85 -1.35 -30.03
C ALA A 44 -16.34 0.09 -30.26
N GLN A 45 -15.77 0.73 -29.24
CA GLN A 45 -15.09 2.02 -29.44
C GLN A 45 -13.77 1.89 -30.19
N GLY A 46 -13.05 0.79 -29.97
CA GLY A 46 -11.77 0.50 -30.61
C GLY A 46 -11.89 0.39 -32.13
N SER A 47 -12.92 -0.31 -32.62
CA SER A 47 -13.17 -0.47 -34.05
C SER A 47 -13.46 0.86 -34.75
N GLN A 48 -14.10 1.82 -34.07
CA GLN A 48 -14.39 3.15 -34.61
C GLN A 48 -13.13 4.05 -34.72
N LEU A 49 -12.14 3.82 -33.85
CA LEU A 49 -10.95 4.67 -33.74
C LEU A 49 -9.74 4.14 -34.53
N GLY A 50 -9.70 2.84 -34.82
CA GLY A 50 -8.63 2.19 -35.58
C GLY A 50 -7.23 2.52 -35.03
N ASN A 51 -6.31 2.88 -35.93
CA ASN A 51 -4.91 3.15 -35.59
C ASN A 51 -4.69 4.39 -34.70
N CYS A 52 -5.72 5.19 -34.41
CA CYS A 52 -5.58 6.34 -33.52
C CYS A 52 -5.25 5.93 -32.08
N ILE A 53 -5.74 4.78 -31.61
CA ILE A 53 -5.46 4.29 -30.26
C ILE A 53 -3.97 3.95 -30.09
N GLU A 54 -3.39 3.21 -31.04
CA GLU A 54 -1.97 2.85 -31.02
C GLU A 54 -1.06 4.08 -31.08
N LYS A 55 -1.41 5.06 -31.91
CA LYS A 55 -0.65 6.32 -32.02
C LYS A 55 -0.73 7.17 -30.74
N ALA A 56 -1.83 7.11 -29.98
CA ALA A 56 -1.98 7.84 -28.72
C ALA A 56 -1.39 7.11 -27.51
N ARG A 57 -1.18 5.79 -27.60
CA ARG A 57 -0.69 4.94 -26.51
C ARG A 57 0.58 5.50 -25.81
N PRO A 58 1.62 5.98 -26.52
CA PRO A 58 2.81 6.52 -25.87
C PRO A 58 2.52 7.72 -24.95
N TYR A 59 1.57 8.58 -25.32
CA TYR A 59 1.18 9.73 -24.50
C TYR A 59 0.49 9.30 -23.20
N TYR A 60 -0.48 8.40 -23.28
CA TYR A 60 -1.20 7.92 -22.10
C TYR A 60 -0.31 7.12 -21.16
N GLU A 61 0.63 6.34 -21.71
CA GLU A 61 1.62 5.62 -20.91
C GLU A 61 2.61 6.57 -20.23
N ALA A 62 3.13 7.56 -20.95
CA ALA A 62 3.97 8.60 -20.34
C ALA A 62 3.21 9.36 -19.24
N ARG A 63 1.91 9.64 -19.43
CA ARG A 63 1.08 10.30 -18.43
C ARG A 63 0.85 9.45 -17.18
N ARG A 64 0.70 8.13 -17.34
CA ARG A 64 0.62 7.17 -16.23
C ARG A 64 1.93 7.19 -15.43
N LEU A 65 3.06 7.05 -16.11
CA LEU A 65 4.39 7.06 -15.49
C LEU A 65 4.71 8.38 -14.79
N ALA A 66 4.33 9.53 -15.37
CA ALA A 66 4.50 10.84 -14.73
C ALA A 66 3.67 10.94 -13.44
N LYS A 67 2.44 10.43 -13.44
CA LYS A 67 1.61 10.39 -12.23
C LYS A 67 2.22 9.50 -11.14
N GLU A 68 2.80 8.36 -11.51
CA GLU A 68 3.50 7.47 -10.57
C GLU A 68 4.77 8.13 -10.00
N ALA A 69 5.56 8.79 -10.85
CA ALA A 69 6.75 9.53 -10.43
C ALA A 69 6.37 10.69 -9.49
N GLN A 70 5.26 11.39 -9.76
CA GLN A 70 4.74 12.45 -8.88
C GLN A 70 4.33 11.91 -7.51
N GLN A 71 3.63 10.77 -7.47
CA GLN A 71 3.26 10.12 -6.21
C GLN A 71 4.48 9.67 -5.41
N GLU A 72 5.49 9.09 -6.07
CA GLU A 72 6.72 8.69 -5.38
C GLU A 72 7.51 9.90 -4.88
N THR A 73 7.52 10.99 -5.65
CA THR A 73 8.12 12.27 -5.22
C THR A 73 7.45 12.81 -3.97
N GLN A 74 6.10 12.80 -3.92
CA GLN A 74 5.37 13.23 -2.74
C GLN A 74 5.68 12.35 -1.51
N LYS A 75 5.78 11.03 -1.68
CA LYS A 75 6.17 10.12 -0.60
C LYS A 75 7.60 10.39 -0.11
N ALA A 76 8.54 10.59 -1.02
CA ALA A 76 9.92 10.90 -0.68
C ALA A 76 10.04 12.27 0.03
N ALA A 77 9.26 13.27 -0.40
CA ALA A 77 9.17 14.57 0.26
C ALA A 77 8.69 14.42 1.72
N LEU A 78 7.61 13.67 1.95
CA LEU A 78 7.10 13.41 3.31
C LEU A 78 8.12 12.66 4.19
N ARG A 79 8.86 11.70 3.62
CA ARG A 79 9.95 11.00 4.32
C ARG A 79 11.06 11.97 4.72
N TYR A 80 11.46 12.85 3.79
CA TYR A 80 12.47 13.87 4.05
C TYR A 80 12.03 14.87 5.12
N GLU A 81 10.81 15.41 5.03
CA GLU A 81 10.23 16.31 6.04
C GLU A 81 10.22 15.67 7.43
N ARG A 82 9.83 14.39 7.51
CA ARG A 82 9.89 13.63 8.77
C ARG A 82 11.32 13.50 9.29
N ALA A 83 12.28 13.18 8.43
CA ALA A 83 13.69 13.07 8.82
C ALA A 83 14.27 14.40 9.31
N VAL A 84 13.92 15.51 8.65
CA VAL A 84 14.27 16.88 9.10
C VAL A 84 13.68 17.16 10.48
N SER A 85 12.40 16.86 10.70
CA SER A 85 11.76 17.06 12.01
C SER A 85 12.41 16.22 13.10
N MET A 86 12.76 14.96 12.82
CA MET A 86 13.45 14.09 13.78
C MET A 86 14.86 14.59 14.09
N HIS A 87 15.60 15.07 13.09
CA HIS A 87 16.92 15.66 13.30
C HIS A 87 16.86 16.92 14.17
N ASN A 88 15.89 17.81 13.93
CA ASN A 88 15.70 19.01 14.77
C ASN A 88 15.38 18.64 16.22
N ALA A 89 14.48 17.68 16.45
CA ALA A 89 14.19 17.20 17.80
C ALA A 89 15.42 16.55 18.47
N ALA A 90 16.25 15.84 17.69
CA ALA A 90 17.51 15.29 18.20
C ALA A 90 18.49 16.39 18.62
N ARG A 91 18.58 17.48 17.85
CA ARG A 91 19.41 18.64 18.22
C ARG A 91 18.94 19.33 19.49
N GLU A 92 17.63 19.45 19.68
CA GLU A 92 17.06 19.98 20.93
C GLU A 92 17.41 19.09 22.13
N MET A 93 17.40 17.76 21.98
CA MET A 93 17.83 16.83 23.03
C MET A 93 19.31 17.03 23.40
N VAL A 94 20.21 17.22 22.43
CA VAL A 94 21.62 17.52 22.71
C VAL A 94 21.75 18.83 23.47
N PHE A 95 21.06 19.89 23.05
CA PHE A 95 21.10 21.19 23.71
C PHE A 95 20.67 21.12 25.19
N VAL A 96 19.62 20.36 25.49
CA VAL A 96 19.17 20.14 26.88
C VAL A 96 20.17 19.29 27.67
N ALA A 97 20.75 18.25 27.05
CA ALA A 97 21.76 17.42 27.69
C ALA A 97 23.05 18.21 28.00
N GLU A 98 23.48 19.09 27.10
CA GLU A 98 24.61 20.00 27.30
C GLU A 98 24.37 20.94 28.49
N GLN A 99 23.19 21.55 28.60
CA GLN A 99 22.84 22.37 29.77
C GLN A 99 22.85 21.56 31.07
N GLY A 100 22.35 20.31 31.03
CA GLY A 100 22.32 19.41 32.18
C GLY A 100 23.71 19.05 32.69
N VAL A 101 24.67 18.82 31.79
CA VAL A 101 26.08 18.56 32.12
C VAL A 101 26.81 19.82 32.63
N MET A 102 26.48 21.00 32.08
CA MET A 102 27.11 22.27 32.48
C MET A 102 26.62 22.82 33.82
N ALA A 103 25.54 22.27 34.39
CA ALA A 103 25.10 22.63 35.74
C ALA A 103 26.12 22.15 36.78
N ASP A 104 26.56 23.05 37.67
CA ASP A 104 27.63 22.80 38.66
C ASP A 104 27.44 21.54 39.52
N LYS A 105 26.19 21.09 39.73
CA LYS A 105 25.86 19.87 40.49
C LYS A 105 26.13 18.57 39.73
N ASN A 106 26.18 18.60 38.40
CA ASN A 106 26.16 17.43 37.53
C ASN A 106 27.41 17.28 36.66
N ARG A 107 28.36 18.23 36.75
CA ARG A 107 29.53 18.34 35.86
C ARG A 107 30.47 17.12 35.86
N LEU A 108 30.41 16.29 36.90
CA LEU A 108 31.17 15.05 37.05
C LEU A 108 30.28 13.81 37.20
N ASP A 109 28.98 13.92 36.91
CA ASP A 109 28.03 12.82 37.00
C ASP A 109 28.12 11.96 35.73
N PRO A 110 28.51 10.67 35.83
CA PRO A 110 28.61 9.77 34.67
C PRO A 110 27.29 9.61 33.91
N THR A 111 26.15 9.71 34.58
CA THR A 111 24.82 9.52 33.96
C THR A 111 24.49 10.65 32.99
N TRP A 112 24.88 11.89 33.31
CA TRP A 112 24.69 13.04 32.44
C TRP A 112 25.64 13.03 31.24
N GLN A 113 26.87 12.52 31.43
CA GLN A 113 27.82 12.31 30.34
C GLN A 113 27.34 11.22 29.36
N GLU A 114 26.82 10.10 29.87
CA GLU A 114 26.20 9.04 29.05
C GLU A 114 24.97 9.56 28.28
N MET A 115 24.13 10.39 28.93
CA MET A 115 22.98 11.01 28.29
C MET A 115 23.38 11.92 27.12
N LEU A 116 24.41 12.76 27.31
CA LEU A 116 24.95 13.61 26.25
C LEU A 116 25.54 12.79 25.10
N ASN A 117 26.27 11.73 25.40
CA ASN A 117 26.82 10.82 24.38
C ASN A 117 25.70 10.14 23.58
N HIS A 118 24.64 9.67 24.25
CA HIS A 118 23.49 9.07 23.58
C HIS A 118 22.75 10.07 22.70
N ALA A 119 22.50 11.29 23.20
CA ALA A 119 21.87 12.36 22.42
C ALA A 119 22.71 12.73 21.19
N THR A 120 24.03 12.80 21.34
CA THR A 120 24.97 13.09 20.24
C THR A 120 24.97 11.99 19.18
N CYS A 121 24.98 10.72 19.60
CA CYS A 121 24.85 9.58 18.66
C CYS A 121 23.54 9.67 17.87
N LYS A 122 22.43 9.95 18.55
CA LYS A 122 21.09 10.07 17.94
C LYS A 122 20.99 11.24 16.96
N VAL A 123 21.68 12.36 17.20
CA VAL A 123 21.77 13.47 16.24
C VAL A 123 22.49 13.05 14.97
N ASN A 124 23.61 12.32 15.10
CA ASN A 124 24.37 11.84 13.95
C ASN A 124 23.55 10.86 13.11
N GLU A 125 22.88 9.90 13.74
CA GLU A 125 21.97 8.97 13.06
C GLU A 125 20.83 9.70 12.33
N ALA A 126 20.21 10.68 13.00
CA ALA A 126 19.13 11.47 12.41
C ALA A 126 19.61 12.36 11.25
N GLU A 127 20.82 12.92 11.34
CA GLU A 127 21.43 13.69 10.24
C GLU A 127 21.74 12.81 9.04
N GLU A 128 22.26 11.60 9.27
CA GLU A 128 22.53 10.66 8.19
C GLU A 128 21.24 10.28 7.45
N GLU A 129 20.16 9.98 8.17
CA GLU A 129 18.85 9.68 7.57
C GLU A 129 18.26 10.91 6.84
N ARG A 130 18.45 12.12 7.38
CA ARG A 130 18.07 13.38 6.72
C ARG A 130 18.78 13.53 5.38
N LEU A 131 20.10 13.33 5.33
CA LEU A 131 20.88 13.43 4.09
C LEU A 131 20.53 12.34 3.07
N ARG A 132 20.28 11.11 3.52
CA ARG A 132 19.84 10.00 2.64
C ARG A 132 18.47 10.30 2.02
N SER A 133 17.50 10.69 2.85
CA SER A 133 16.14 11.03 2.39
C SER A 133 16.11 12.29 1.50
N GLU A 134 16.99 13.26 1.75
CA GLU A 134 17.17 14.43 0.89
C GLU A 134 17.64 14.05 -0.52
N ARG A 135 18.70 13.23 -0.62
CA ARG A 135 19.23 12.77 -1.91
C ARG A 135 18.19 11.97 -2.68
N GLU A 136 17.44 11.11 -2.00
CA GLU A 136 16.38 10.34 -2.65
C GLU A 136 15.25 11.25 -3.15
N HIS A 137 14.78 12.20 -2.34
CA HIS A 137 13.79 13.18 -2.74
C HIS A 137 14.24 13.99 -3.97
N GLN A 138 15.48 14.46 -4.00
CA GLN A 138 16.05 15.16 -5.15
C GLN A 138 16.07 14.27 -6.41
N ARG A 139 16.51 13.01 -6.27
CA ARG A 139 16.58 12.05 -7.37
C ARG A 139 15.19 11.77 -7.97
N VAL A 140 14.19 11.47 -7.14
CA VAL A 140 12.84 11.19 -7.65
C VAL A 140 12.16 12.44 -8.23
N THR A 141 12.45 13.62 -7.68
CA THR A 141 11.98 14.89 -8.24
C THR A 141 12.49 15.10 -9.66
N GLN A 142 13.78 14.84 -9.91
CA GLN A 142 14.36 14.94 -11.26
C GLN A 142 13.70 13.95 -12.24
N LEU A 143 13.45 12.72 -11.81
CA LEU A 143 12.74 11.73 -12.63
C LEU A 143 11.30 12.16 -12.93
N CYS A 144 10.60 12.76 -11.96
CA CYS A 144 9.26 13.31 -12.16
C CYS A 144 9.27 14.42 -13.22
N GLN A 145 10.21 15.37 -13.11
CA GLN A 145 10.37 16.46 -14.09
C GLN A 145 10.65 15.93 -15.50
N GLN A 146 11.51 14.90 -15.64
CA GLN A 146 11.77 14.27 -16.93
C GLN A 146 10.53 13.57 -17.50
N ALA A 147 9.77 12.86 -16.67
CA ALA A 147 8.53 12.21 -17.08
C ALA A 147 7.48 13.22 -17.52
N GLU A 148 7.30 14.32 -16.79
CA GLU A 148 6.40 15.42 -17.15
C GLU A 148 6.82 16.11 -18.45
N ALA A 149 8.11 16.37 -18.64
CA ALA A 149 8.63 16.94 -19.89
C ALA A 149 8.33 16.03 -21.09
N LYS A 150 8.47 14.71 -20.94
CA LYS A 150 8.09 13.72 -21.96
C LYS A 150 6.59 13.77 -22.27
N VAL A 151 5.74 13.88 -21.24
CA VAL A 151 4.28 14.04 -21.43
C VAL A 151 3.98 15.30 -22.23
N GLN A 152 4.61 16.43 -21.89
CA GLN A 152 4.41 17.70 -22.62
C GLN A 152 4.86 17.59 -24.08
N ALA A 153 6.01 16.97 -24.35
CA ALA A 153 6.51 16.76 -25.71
C ALA A 153 5.54 15.89 -26.55
N LEU A 154 5.04 14.80 -25.97
CA LEU A 154 4.05 13.92 -26.61
C LEU A 154 2.71 14.61 -26.80
N GLN A 155 2.27 15.43 -25.84
CA GLN A 155 1.04 16.22 -25.95
C GLN A 155 1.08 17.19 -27.11
N LYS A 156 2.21 17.87 -27.32
CA LYS A 156 2.43 18.79 -28.43
C LYS A 156 2.41 18.07 -29.78
N SER A 157 3.15 16.96 -29.90
CA SER A 157 3.29 16.21 -31.16
C SER A 157 2.05 15.39 -31.55
N LEU A 158 1.28 14.88 -30.58
CA LEU A 158 0.16 13.95 -30.81
C LEU A 158 -1.22 14.59 -30.58
N LYS A 159 -1.31 15.93 -30.49
CA LYS A 159 -2.53 16.68 -30.10
C LYS A 159 -3.82 16.16 -30.76
N ARG A 160 -3.85 16.02 -32.09
CA ARG A 160 -5.05 15.57 -32.84
C ARG A 160 -5.45 14.14 -32.49
N VAL A 161 -4.47 13.25 -32.37
CA VAL A 161 -4.70 11.83 -32.07
C VAL A 161 -5.22 11.69 -30.64
N ILE A 162 -4.63 12.41 -29.68
CA ILE A 162 -5.05 12.43 -28.27
C ILE A 162 -6.52 12.84 -28.16
N VAL A 163 -6.92 13.95 -28.79
CA VAL A 163 -8.31 14.43 -28.77
C VAL A 163 -9.26 13.38 -29.33
N LYS A 164 -8.92 12.77 -30.47
CA LYS A 164 -9.77 11.74 -31.10
C LYS A 164 -9.87 10.47 -30.26
N SER A 165 -8.78 10.03 -29.62
CA SER A 165 -8.76 8.82 -28.79
C SER A 165 -9.28 9.02 -27.36
N LYS A 166 -9.49 10.27 -26.94
CA LYS A 166 -9.84 10.62 -25.55
C LYS A 166 -11.04 9.84 -25.00
N PRO A 167 -12.17 9.69 -25.71
CA PRO A 167 -13.33 8.96 -25.19
C PRO A 167 -13.01 7.49 -24.85
N TYR A 168 -12.18 6.84 -25.67
CA TYR A 168 -11.76 5.46 -25.44
C TYR A 168 -10.91 5.32 -24.18
N PHE A 169 -9.92 6.20 -23.99
CA PHE A 169 -9.06 6.13 -22.80
C PHE A 169 -9.78 6.53 -21.51
N GLU A 170 -10.76 7.44 -21.57
CA GLU A 170 -11.62 7.77 -20.43
C GLU A 170 -12.52 6.60 -20.05
N LEU A 171 -13.17 5.96 -21.03
CA LEU A 171 -13.97 4.77 -20.81
C LEU A 171 -13.14 3.61 -20.26
N LYS A 172 -11.93 3.41 -20.79
CA LYS A 172 -10.97 2.41 -20.30
C LYS A 172 -10.57 2.69 -18.85
N ALA A 173 -10.31 3.95 -18.50
CA ALA A 173 -9.97 4.33 -17.13
C ALA A 173 -11.12 4.06 -16.16
N GLN A 174 -12.36 4.40 -16.54
CA GLN A 174 -13.55 4.11 -15.73
C GLN A 174 -13.73 2.60 -15.50
N PHE A 175 -13.63 1.78 -16.56
CA PHE A 175 -13.73 0.33 -16.39
C PHE A 175 -12.59 -0.25 -15.58
N ASN A 176 -11.36 0.22 -15.77
CA ASN A 176 -10.24 -0.23 -14.96
C ASN A 176 -10.46 0.07 -13.48
N GLN A 177 -10.99 1.25 -13.13
CA GLN A 177 -11.32 1.57 -11.74
C GLN A 177 -12.37 0.61 -11.17
N ILE A 178 -13.49 0.42 -11.87
CA ILE A 178 -14.57 -0.49 -11.44
C ILE A 178 -14.02 -1.93 -11.29
N LEU A 179 -13.21 -2.39 -12.25
CA LEU A 179 -12.60 -3.71 -12.20
C LEU A 179 -11.64 -3.87 -11.02
N GLU A 180 -10.80 -2.87 -10.73
CA GLU A 180 -9.91 -2.91 -9.57
C GLU A 180 -10.69 -2.92 -8.25
N GLU A 181 -11.78 -2.14 -8.13
CA GLU A 181 -12.65 -2.16 -6.95
C GLU A 181 -13.28 -3.55 -6.73
N HIS A 182 -13.84 -4.15 -7.78
CA HIS A 182 -14.42 -5.49 -7.70
C HIS A 182 -13.37 -6.59 -7.46
N LYS A 183 -12.18 -6.45 -8.06
CA LYS A 183 -11.06 -7.36 -7.83
C LYS A 183 -10.59 -7.29 -6.38
N ALA A 184 -10.44 -6.09 -5.82
CA ALA A 184 -10.09 -5.90 -4.41
C ALA A 184 -11.14 -6.54 -3.48
N LYS A 185 -12.44 -6.41 -3.81
CA LYS A 185 -13.52 -7.08 -3.06
C LYS A 185 -13.38 -8.60 -3.12
N VAL A 186 -13.12 -9.17 -4.30
CA VAL A 186 -12.90 -10.62 -4.46
C VAL A 186 -11.69 -11.08 -3.64
N THR A 187 -10.55 -10.39 -3.73
CA THR A 187 -9.34 -10.73 -2.95
C THR A 187 -9.57 -10.62 -1.44
N ALA A 188 -10.34 -9.63 -1.00
CA ALA A 188 -10.70 -9.49 0.42
C ALA A 188 -11.58 -10.66 0.90
N LEU A 189 -12.58 -11.06 0.11
CA LEU A 189 -13.43 -12.22 0.42
C LEU A 189 -12.64 -13.54 0.39
N GLU A 190 -11.73 -13.73 -0.57
CA GLU A 190 -10.84 -14.90 -0.62
C GLU A 190 -9.99 -15.01 0.66
N ARG A 191 -9.45 -13.87 1.12
CA ARG A 191 -8.72 -13.81 2.38
C ARG A 191 -9.62 -14.15 3.57
N GLN A 192 -10.85 -13.66 3.60
CA GLN A 192 -11.81 -13.99 4.67
C GLN A 192 -12.17 -15.48 4.68
N VAL A 193 -12.43 -16.09 3.52
CA VAL A 193 -12.66 -17.55 3.42
C VAL A 193 -11.46 -18.32 3.94
N SER A 194 -10.25 -17.93 3.53
CA SER A 194 -9.02 -18.58 4.01
C SER A 194 -8.89 -18.48 5.54
N GLN A 195 -9.18 -17.32 6.12
CA GLN A 195 -9.12 -17.11 7.57
C GLN A 195 -10.18 -17.93 8.32
N ALA A 196 -11.43 -17.96 7.82
CA ALA A 196 -12.51 -18.74 8.42
C ALA A 196 -12.22 -20.25 8.37
N LYS A 197 -11.67 -20.73 7.24
CA LYS A 197 -11.19 -22.12 7.11
C LYS A 197 -10.07 -22.44 8.09
N THR A 198 -9.11 -21.54 8.29
CA THR A 198 -8.07 -21.72 9.31
C THR A 198 -8.67 -21.81 10.71
N ARG A 199 -9.63 -20.95 11.08
CA ARG A 199 -10.33 -21.03 12.38
C ARG A 199 -11.05 -22.35 12.55
N TYR A 200 -11.78 -22.80 11.52
CA TYR A 200 -12.46 -24.09 11.51
C TYR A 200 -11.48 -25.25 11.73
N SER A 201 -10.35 -25.28 11.00
CA SER A 201 -9.33 -26.31 11.16
C SER A 201 -8.69 -26.32 12.55
N VAL A 202 -8.49 -25.16 13.17
CA VAL A 202 -7.97 -25.05 14.54
C VAL A 202 -8.98 -25.61 15.55
N ALA A 203 -10.25 -25.21 15.46
CA ALA A 203 -11.30 -25.72 16.35
C ALA A 203 -11.46 -27.25 16.23
N LEU A 204 -11.41 -27.78 15.00
CA LEU A 204 -11.47 -29.22 14.76
C LEU A 204 -10.28 -29.96 15.41
N ARG A 205 -9.06 -29.44 15.28
CA ARG A 205 -7.87 -30.02 15.91
C ARG A 205 -7.95 -29.97 17.44
N ASN A 206 -8.49 -28.89 18.00
CA ASN A 206 -8.69 -28.77 19.45
C ASN A 206 -9.69 -29.83 19.95
N LEU A 207 -10.78 -30.05 19.22
CA LEU A 207 -11.75 -31.12 19.53
C LEU A 207 -11.12 -32.51 19.49
N GLU A 208 -10.31 -32.80 18.47
CA GLU A 208 -9.54 -34.05 18.37
C GLU A 208 -8.63 -34.25 19.58
N GLN A 209 -7.86 -33.22 19.97
CA GLN A 209 -6.97 -33.27 21.13
C GLN A 209 -7.74 -33.47 22.45
N ILE A 210 -8.89 -32.80 22.62
CA ILE A 210 -9.76 -33.00 23.78
C ILE A 210 -10.28 -34.45 23.81
N SER A 211 -10.69 -34.98 22.67
CA SER A 211 -11.16 -36.37 22.54
C SER A 211 -10.06 -37.37 22.92
N GLU A 212 -8.84 -37.22 22.38
CA GLU A 212 -7.69 -38.06 22.71
C GLU A 212 -7.36 -38.03 24.21
N GLN A 213 -7.40 -36.86 24.85
CA GLN A 213 -7.16 -36.72 26.29
C GLN A 213 -8.23 -37.43 27.13
N ILE A 214 -9.49 -37.41 26.70
CA ILE A 214 -10.57 -38.13 27.37
C ILE A 214 -10.36 -39.64 27.21
N HIS A 215 -9.97 -40.10 26.02
CA HIS A 215 -9.69 -41.51 25.75
C HIS A 215 -8.48 -42.03 26.53
N ALA A 216 -7.40 -41.25 26.64
CA ALA A 216 -6.19 -41.63 27.38
C ALA A 216 -6.39 -41.70 28.90
N ARG A 217 -7.48 -41.15 29.44
CA ARG A 217 -7.85 -41.20 30.87
C ARG A 217 -8.82 -42.35 31.21
N ARG A 218 -9.27 -43.12 30.22
CA ARG A 218 -10.10 -44.33 30.40
C ARG A 218 -9.24 -45.58 30.30
#